data_AF-A0A2J6R496-F1
#
_entry.id   AF-A0A2J6R496-F1
#
_cell.length_a   1.000
_cell.length_b   1.000
_cell.length_c   1.000
_cell.angle_alpha   90.00
_cell.angle_beta   90.00
_cell.angle_gamma   90.00
#
_symmetry.space_group_name_H-M   'P 1'
#
loop_
_entity.id
_entity.type
_entity.pdbx_description
1 polymer ?
#
loop_
_entity_poly.entity_id
_entity_poly.type
_entity_poly.pdbx_seq_one_letter_code
_entity_poly.pdbx_strand_id
1 'polypeptide(L)'
;MLGLGTAHLNCLVKLTELERLGARYCQTACIGLQNALVDFSPENSDAVLATSILLGWQARDKITYGKFAQGTAHVLSLMRPWNDESKLIELVGPVPPLSGRMKESLLMYSTISDESLSSLKPLSEALMKLQSELGDGTELRKAAHTFGVYVQNLRDLPPGSPLADQISLLFPVRTFLPMVPSRFLGMGTRDIWALVIMAYFHVILVATAAKFPETATSLFAVKRTEIILRIDNELHSINTKTSDAGKSWELEKGMAMMRLPMLYVVDYRFRYCVLKE
;
A
#
# COMPACT_ATOMS: atom_id res chain seq x y z
N MET A 1 0.79 18.33 5.80
CA MET A 1 -0.30 17.90 6.71
C MET A 1 -1.65 18.53 6.38
N LEU A 2 -1.81 19.87 6.42
CA LEU A 2 -3.10 20.53 6.16
C LEU A 2 -3.71 20.19 4.80
N GLY A 3 -2.90 20.14 3.74
CA GLY A 3 -3.34 19.68 2.42
C GLY A 3 -4.01 18.30 2.46
N LEU A 4 -3.38 17.32 3.13
CA LEU A 4 -3.92 15.96 3.22
C LEU A 4 -5.24 15.95 3.99
N GLY A 5 -5.31 16.68 5.11
CA GLY A 5 -6.53 16.82 5.91
C GLY A 5 -7.68 17.42 5.08
N THR A 6 -7.42 18.48 4.31
CA THR A 6 -8.43 19.08 3.42
C THR A 6 -8.86 18.13 2.30
N ALA A 7 -7.95 17.34 1.72
CA ALA A 7 -8.29 16.35 0.71
C ALA A 7 -9.19 15.23 1.28
N HIS A 8 -8.88 14.77 2.49
CA HIS A 8 -9.71 13.80 3.21
C HIS A 8 -11.10 14.36 3.54
N LEU A 9 -11.18 15.59 4.06
CA LEU A 9 -12.47 16.24 4.31
C LEU A 9 -13.26 16.47 3.02
N ASN A 10 -12.59 16.84 1.93
CA ASN A 10 -13.25 17.04 0.65
C ASN A 10 -13.82 15.74 0.07
N CYS A 11 -13.19 14.58 0.33
CA CYS A 11 -13.77 13.28 0.00
C CYS A 11 -15.14 13.07 0.66
N LEU A 12 -15.31 13.57 1.89
CA LEU A 12 -16.54 13.40 2.66
C LEU A 12 -17.63 14.40 2.25
N VAL A 13 -17.26 15.68 2.14
CA VAL A 13 -18.26 16.77 2.03
C VAL A 13 -18.40 17.30 0.60
N LYS A 14 -17.42 17.03 -0.28
CA LYS A 14 -17.40 17.46 -1.70
C LYS A 14 -17.62 18.97 -1.88
N LEU A 15 -16.90 19.79 -1.11
CA LEU A 15 -16.99 21.24 -1.17
C LEU A 15 -15.87 21.83 -2.03
N THR A 16 -16.24 22.64 -3.02
CA THR A 16 -15.29 23.32 -3.92
C THR A 16 -14.24 24.15 -3.17
N GLU A 17 -14.60 24.75 -2.02
CA GLU A 17 -13.63 25.53 -1.24
C GLU A 17 -12.59 24.69 -0.52
N LEU A 18 -12.93 23.47 -0.07
CA LEU A 18 -11.95 22.54 0.46
C LEU A 18 -10.99 22.07 -0.62
N GLU A 19 -11.49 21.93 -1.85
CA GLU A 19 -10.65 21.60 -3.00
C GLU A 19 -9.62 22.71 -3.28
N ARG A 20 -10.06 23.96 -3.33
CA ARG A 20 -9.18 25.12 -3.53
C ARG A 20 -8.17 25.28 -2.39
N LEU A 21 -8.63 25.13 -1.15
CA LEU A 21 -7.78 25.23 0.02
C LEU A 21 -6.70 24.13 0.03
N GLY A 22 -7.08 22.90 -0.32
CA GLY A 22 -6.14 21.79 -0.47
C GLY A 22 -5.09 22.06 -1.55
N ALA A 23 -5.50 22.59 -2.71
CA ALA A 23 -4.57 22.97 -3.76
C ALA A 23 -3.56 24.03 -3.30
N ARG A 24 -4.01 25.05 -2.56
CA ARG A 24 -3.15 26.10 -2.00
C ARG A 24 -2.14 25.55 -1.00
N TYR A 25 -2.54 24.64 -0.12
CA TYR A 25 -1.61 23.98 0.80
C TYR A 25 -0.60 23.09 0.08
N CYS A 26 -1.01 22.37 -0.97
CA CYS A 26 -0.08 21.60 -1.80
C CYS A 26 0.96 22.52 -2.46
N GLN A 27 0.54 23.65 -3.04
CA GLN A 27 1.46 24.61 -3.65
C GLN A 27 2.46 25.16 -2.63
N THR A 28 2.00 25.54 -1.45
CA THR A 28 2.86 26.04 -0.37
C THR A 28 3.87 24.98 0.06
N ALA A 29 3.42 23.72 0.21
CA ALA A 29 4.30 22.61 0.54
C ALA A 29 5.31 22.29 -0.57
N CYS A 30 4.95 22.42 -1.85
CA CYS A 30 5.90 22.27 -2.96
C CYS A 30 7.02 23.31 -2.91
N ILE A 31 6.68 24.58 -2.66
CA ILE A 31 7.67 25.66 -2.54
C ILE A 31 8.57 25.42 -1.32
N GLY A 32 7.97 25.07 -0.18
CA GLY A 32 8.71 24.73 1.03
C GLY A 32 9.66 23.56 0.83
N LEU A 33 9.22 22.51 0.13
CA LEU A 33 10.05 21.36 -0.22
C LEU A 33 11.23 21.76 -1.10
N GLN A 34 10.99 22.56 -2.15
CA GLN A 34 12.06 23.05 -3.04
C GLN A 34 13.11 23.86 -2.27
N ASN A 35 12.68 24.75 -1.38
CA ASN A 35 13.59 25.55 -0.56
C ASN A 35 14.39 24.69 0.43
N ALA A 36 13.74 23.73 1.09
CA ALA A 36 14.40 22.83 2.03
C ALA A 36 15.41 21.88 1.37
N LEU A 37 15.20 21.55 0.09
CA LEU A 37 16.16 20.76 -0.69
C LEU A 37 17.45 21.51 -1.03
N VAL A 38 17.44 22.86 -1.06
CA VAL A 38 18.64 23.67 -1.30
C VAL A 38 19.62 23.58 -0.12
N ASP A 39 19.09 23.51 1.09
CA ASP A 39 19.84 23.40 2.35
C ASP A 39 19.52 22.07 3.05
N PHE A 40 19.68 20.96 2.31
CA PHE A 40 19.32 19.63 2.80
C PHE A 40 20.30 19.16 3.87
N SER A 41 19.78 18.77 5.04
CA SER A 41 20.58 18.43 6.23
C SER A 41 19.92 17.28 7.03
N PRO A 42 20.65 16.63 7.96
CA PRO A 42 20.05 15.59 8.80
C PRO A 42 18.89 16.13 9.65
N GLU A 43 18.93 17.39 10.06
CA GLU A 43 17.89 18.00 10.91
C GLU A 43 16.56 18.19 10.16
N ASN A 44 16.61 18.43 8.84
CA ASN A 44 15.42 18.64 8.02
C ASN A 44 15.03 17.43 7.16
N SER A 45 15.81 16.35 7.17
CA SER A 45 15.65 15.22 6.28
C SER A 45 14.30 14.53 6.43
N ASP A 46 13.82 14.35 7.67
CA ASP A 46 12.52 13.75 7.94
C ASP A 46 11.37 14.62 7.44
N ALA A 47 11.47 15.94 7.62
CA ALA A 47 10.46 16.87 7.13
C ALA A 47 10.39 16.87 5.60
N VAL A 48 11.55 16.82 4.92
CA VAL A 48 11.66 16.74 3.46
C VAL A 48 11.08 15.41 2.95
N LEU A 49 11.47 14.28 3.56
CA LEU A 49 10.98 12.95 3.20
C LEU A 49 9.46 12.83 3.37
N ALA A 50 8.93 13.22 4.54
CA ALA A 50 7.49 13.21 4.80
C ALA A 50 6.74 14.07 3.79
N THR A 51 7.25 15.28 3.52
CA THR A 51 6.60 16.21 2.59
C THR A 51 6.57 15.66 1.16
N SER A 52 7.67 15.06 0.70
CA SER A 52 7.76 14.42 -0.62
C SER A 52 6.77 13.27 -0.77
N ILE A 53 6.67 12.38 0.23
CA ILE A 53 5.71 11.26 0.25
C ILE A 53 4.26 11.78 0.22
N LEU A 54 3.95 12.74 1.10
CA LEU A 54 2.60 13.30 1.22
C LEU A 54 2.16 13.99 -0.07
N LEU A 55 3.02 14.79 -0.70
CA LEU A 55 2.72 15.43 -1.98
C LEU A 55 2.53 14.39 -3.10
N GLY A 56 3.31 13.31 -3.09
CA GLY A 56 3.09 12.16 -3.98
C GLY A 56 1.70 11.54 -3.80
N TRP A 57 1.24 11.34 -2.57
CA TRP A 57 -0.13 10.85 -2.32
C TRP A 57 -1.21 11.81 -2.79
N GLN A 58 -0.96 13.12 -2.72
CA GLN A 58 -1.90 14.15 -3.10
C GLN A 58 -1.89 14.52 -4.60
N ALA A 59 -0.89 14.07 -5.37
CA ALA A 59 -0.82 14.38 -6.80
C ALA A 59 -2.11 13.94 -7.52
N ARG A 60 -2.61 14.69 -8.50
CA ARG A 60 -3.90 14.39 -9.16
C ARG A 60 -3.75 13.66 -10.49
N ASP A 61 -2.54 13.65 -11.02
CA ASP A 61 -2.19 13.03 -12.28
C ASP A 61 -0.94 12.17 -12.12
N LYS A 62 -0.75 11.31 -13.12
CA LYS A 62 0.30 10.29 -13.17
C LYS A 62 1.69 10.90 -13.31
N ILE A 63 1.82 12.01 -14.04
CA ILE A 63 3.10 12.68 -14.32
C ILE A 63 3.61 13.32 -13.02
N THR A 64 2.77 14.08 -12.34
CA THR A 64 3.09 14.72 -11.07
C THR A 64 3.44 13.68 -10.00
N TYR A 65 2.68 12.58 -9.92
CA TYR A 65 3.01 11.47 -9.02
C TYR A 65 4.41 10.90 -9.33
N GLY A 66 4.72 10.66 -10.61
CA GLY A 66 6.02 10.14 -11.03
C GLY A 66 7.18 11.00 -10.58
N LYS A 67 7.05 12.33 -10.71
CA LYS A 67 8.05 13.30 -10.24
C LYS A 67 8.26 13.19 -8.72
N PHE A 68 7.19 13.10 -7.93
CA PHE A 68 7.31 12.93 -6.48
C PHE A 68 7.85 11.56 -6.09
N ALA A 69 7.51 10.49 -6.81
CA ALA A 69 8.06 9.16 -6.55
C ALA A 69 9.58 9.14 -6.78
N GLN A 70 10.04 9.70 -7.90
CA GLN A 70 11.47 9.85 -8.20
C GLN A 70 12.18 10.77 -7.20
N GLY A 71 11.58 11.92 -6.87
CA GLY A 71 12.11 12.84 -5.87
C GLY A 71 12.24 12.19 -4.48
N THR A 72 11.25 11.39 -4.08
CA THR A 72 11.28 10.64 -2.83
C THR A 72 12.41 9.60 -2.82
N ALA A 73 12.57 8.85 -3.91
CA ALA A 73 13.67 7.89 -4.05
C ALA A 73 15.04 8.59 -3.98
N HIS A 74 15.16 9.78 -4.59
CA HIS A 74 16.37 10.58 -4.52
C HIS A 74 16.67 11.07 -3.10
N VAL A 75 15.67 11.63 -2.40
CA VAL A 75 15.80 12.03 -0.99
C VAL A 75 16.27 10.85 -0.13
N LEU A 76 15.64 9.67 -0.27
CA LEU A 76 16.06 8.46 0.44
C LEU A 76 17.50 8.05 0.13
N SER A 77 17.97 8.26 -1.11
CA SER A 77 19.37 7.99 -1.48
C SER A 77 20.35 8.96 -0.81
N LEU A 78 19.98 10.25 -0.68
CA LEU A 78 20.76 11.26 0.01
C LEU A 78 20.76 11.03 1.52
N MET A 79 19.69 10.45 2.07
CA MET A 79 19.58 10.17 3.50
C MET A 79 20.43 8.99 3.99
N ARG A 80 20.96 8.16 3.07
CA ARG A 80 21.72 6.96 3.41
C ARG A 80 22.82 7.14 4.47
N PRO A 81 23.63 8.22 4.45
CA PRO A 81 24.71 8.42 5.42
C PRO A 81 24.23 8.63 6.87
N TRP A 82 22.97 9.01 7.09
CA TRP A 82 22.40 9.35 8.39
C TRP A 82 21.06 8.62 8.63
N ASN A 83 20.94 7.41 8.10
CA ASN A 83 19.72 6.59 8.21
C ASN A 83 19.31 6.35 9.68
N ASP A 84 20.30 6.23 10.55
CA ASP A 84 20.23 6.00 11.99
C ASP A 84 19.76 7.22 12.79
N GLU A 85 19.86 8.42 12.22
CA GLU A 85 19.36 9.66 12.83
C GLU A 85 17.88 9.93 12.49
N SER A 86 17.39 9.33 11.40
CA SER A 86 16.03 9.51 10.88
C SER A 86 15.01 8.61 11.57
N LYS A 87 13.95 9.21 12.13
CA LYS A 87 12.82 8.46 12.70
C LYS A 87 11.87 7.94 11.63
N LEU A 88 11.83 8.60 10.47
CA LEU A 88 10.96 8.18 9.36
C LEU A 88 11.51 7.01 8.57
N ILE A 89 12.83 6.83 8.52
CA ILE A 89 13.44 5.69 7.82
C ILE A 89 13.01 4.35 8.45
N GLU A 90 12.89 4.29 9.77
CA GLU A 90 12.36 3.12 10.47
C GLU A 90 10.94 2.78 9.98
N LEU A 91 10.10 3.80 9.77
CA LEU A 91 8.72 3.62 9.31
C LEU A 91 8.63 3.20 7.84
N VAL A 92 9.50 3.76 6.99
CA VAL A 92 9.55 3.44 5.55
C VAL A 92 10.05 2.01 5.31
N GLY A 93 10.90 1.50 6.19
CA GLY A 93 11.50 0.17 6.10
C GLY A 93 12.72 0.14 5.16
N PRO A 94 13.46 -0.98 5.11
CA PRO A 94 14.63 -1.11 4.25
C PRO A 94 14.22 -0.98 2.78
N VAL A 95 14.79 0.00 2.08
CA VAL A 95 14.70 0.09 0.62
C VAL A 95 15.60 -1.03 0.07
N PRO A 96 15.06 -2.01 -0.68
CA PRO A 96 15.89 -3.05 -1.27
C PRO A 96 17.00 -2.40 -2.11
N PRO A 97 18.25 -2.88 -2.05
CA PRO A 97 19.28 -2.36 -2.94
C PRO A 97 18.83 -2.53 -4.39
N LEU A 98 18.91 -1.44 -5.18
CA LEU A 98 18.55 -1.38 -6.61
C LEU A 98 19.38 -2.30 -7.52
N SER A 99 20.17 -3.22 -6.96
CA SER A 99 21.01 -4.14 -7.73
C SER A 99 20.24 -5.43 -7.99
N GLY A 100 20.04 -5.77 -9.27
CA GLY A 100 19.37 -6.97 -9.77
C GLY A 100 20.07 -8.30 -9.46
N ARG A 101 20.69 -8.44 -8.28
CA ARG A 101 21.42 -9.64 -7.85
C ARG A 101 20.71 -10.29 -6.66
N MET A 102 19.46 -10.70 -6.86
CA MET A 102 18.66 -11.49 -5.91
C MET A 102 18.34 -12.89 -6.46
N LYS A 103 19.16 -13.42 -7.40
CA LYS A 103 18.90 -14.73 -8.04
C LYS A 103 19.66 -15.91 -7.44
N GLU A 104 20.74 -15.71 -6.70
CA GLU A 104 21.63 -16.82 -6.31
C GLU A 104 21.31 -17.44 -4.94
N SER A 105 20.63 -16.73 -4.04
CA SER A 105 20.32 -17.26 -2.69
C SER A 105 18.96 -17.97 -2.57
N LEU A 106 18.14 -17.98 -3.63
CA LEU A 106 16.80 -18.59 -3.62
C LEU A 106 16.78 -20.10 -3.95
N LEU A 107 17.93 -20.68 -4.33
CA LEU A 107 18.00 -22.06 -4.82
C LEU A 107 17.96 -23.15 -3.74
N MET A 108 18.02 -22.81 -2.45
CA MET A 108 18.15 -23.82 -1.38
C MET A 108 16.89 -24.14 -0.58
N TYR A 109 15.78 -23.40 -0.71
CA TYR A 109 14.62 -23.56 0.20
C TYR A 109 13.23 -23.52 -0.48
N SER A 110 13.14 -23.63 -1.81
CA SER A 110 11.87 -23.56 -2.54
C SER A 110 11.22 -24.93 -2.74
N THR A 111 10.40 -25.37 -1.78
CA THR A 111 9.31 -26.33 -2.05
C THR A 111 7.94 -25.66 -2.20
N ILE A 112 7.87 -24.34 -2.05
CA ILE A 112 6.72 -23.53 -2.49
C ILE A 112 7.18 -22.77 -3.72
N SER A 113 6.68 -23.18 -4.88
CA SER A 113 7.06 -22.63 -6.18
C SER A 113 7.00 -21.10 -6.19
N ASP A 114 8.19 -20.51 -6.36
CA ASP A 114 8.48 -19.08 -6.53
C ASP A 114 7.68 -18.45 -7.69
N GLU A 115 7.14 -19.28 -8.58
CA GLU A 115 6.29 -18.92 -9.71
C GLU A 115 4.83 -18.62 -9.30
N SER A 116 4.35 -19.18 -8.17
CA SER A 116 2.92 -19.13 -7.82
C SER A 116 2.47 -17.80 -7.21
N LEU A 117 3.33 -17.13 -6.41
CA LEU A 117 3.04 -15.84 -5.77
C LEU A 117 3.53 -14.64 -6.59
N SER A 118 4.54 -14.86 -7.44
CA SER A 118 4.95 -13.89 -8.47
C SER A 118 3.91 -13.80 -9.59
N SER A 119 3.17 -14.88 -9.83
CA SER A 119 1.93 -14.87 -10.60
C SER A 119 0.85 -14.14 -9.82
N LEU A 120 0.32 -13.04 -10.37
CA LEU A 120 -0.81 -12.30 -9.78
C LEU A 120 -2.16 -13.02 -9.97
N LYS A 121 -2.15 -14.22 -10.57
CA LYS A 121 -3.34 -15.02 -10.86
C LYS A 121 -4.09 -15.44 -9.58
N PRO A 122 -3.47 -16.01 -8.53
CA PRO A 122 -4.18 -16.39 -7.31
C PRO A 122 -4.83 -15.19 -6.62
N LEU A 123 -4.17 -14.02 -6.66
CA LEU A 123 -4.71 -12.78 -6.13
C LEU A 123 -5.94 -12.30 -6.91
N SER A 124 -5.90 -12.39 -8.24
CA SER A 124 -7.06 -12.07 -9.08
C SER A 124 -8.25 -13.01 -8.80
N GLU A 125 -8.01 -14.32 -8.70
CA GLU A 125 -9.04 -15.32 -8.41
C GLU A 125 -9.65 -15.12 -7.03
N ALA A 126 -8.81 -14.84 -6.03
CA ALA A 126 -9.27 -14.58 -4.67
C ALA A 126 -10.10 -13.30 -4.55
N LEU A 127 -9.76 -12.23 -5.30
CA LEU A 127 -10.55 -10.99 -5.37
C LEU A 127 -11.90 -11.21 -6.05
N MET A 128 -11.97 -12.02 -7.10
CA MET A 128 -13.23 -12.42 -7.73
C MET A 128 -14.12 -13.21 -6.76
N LYS A 129 -13.53 -14.16 -6.03
CA LYS A 129 -14.25 -14.92 -4.99
C LYS A 129 -14.75 -14.00 -3.88
N LEU A 130 -13.90 -13.12 -3.36
CA LEU A 130 -14.29 -12.14 -2.35
C LEU A 130 -15.44 -11.25 -2.84
N GLN A 131 -15.39 -10.77 -4.08
CA GLN A 131 -16.47 -9.99 -4.68
C GLN A 131 -17.81 -10.74 -4.66
N SER A 132 -17.80 -12.05 -4.89
CA SER A 132 -19.00 -12.89 -4.91
C SER A 132 -19.65 -13.10 -3.54
N GLU A 133 -18.87 -13.06 -2.46
CA GLU A 133 -19.39 -13.21 -1.08
C GLU A 133 -20.00 -11.91 -0.54
N LEU A 134 -19.65 -10.77 -1.11
CA LEU A 134 -20.10 -9.46 -0.64
C LEU A 134 -21.49 -9.14 -1.18
N GLY A 135 -22.36 -8.49 -0.38
CA GLY A 135 -23.69 -8.08 -0.84
C GLY A 135 -23.66 -7.17 -2.08
N ASP A 136 -24.71 -7.24 -2.90
CA ASP A 136 -24.87 -6.38 -4.08
C ASP A 136 -24.92 -4.90 -3.70
N GLY A 137 -24.32 -4.05 -4.54
CA GLY A 137 -24.29 -2.59 -4.34
C GLY A 137 -23.42 -2.10 -3.19
N THR A 138 -22.84 -2.98 -2.37
CA THR A 138 -21.98 -2.59 -1.23
C THR A 138 -20.71 -1.90 -1.70
N GLU A 139 -20.22 -0.94 -0.89
CA GLU A 139 -18.93 -0.28 -1.14
C GLU A 139 -17.76 -1.28 -1.10
N LEU A 140 -17.87 -2.34 -0.29
CA LEU A 140 -16.90 -3.43 -0.25
C LEU A 140 -16.82 -4.18 -1.59
N ARG A 141 -17.96 -4.50 -2.20
CA ARG A 141 -18.00 -5.16 -3.51
C ARG A 141 -17.37 -4.29 -4.60
N LYS A 142 -17.64 -2.98 -4.58
CA LYS A 142 -17.00 -2.01 -5.52
C LYS A 142 -15.49 -1.94 -5.30
N ALA A 143 -15.04 -1.98 -4.05
CA ALA A 143 -13.61 -2.02 -3.71
C ALA A 143 -12.96 -3.30 -4.24
N ALA A 144 -13.54 -4.48 -3.95
CA ALA A 144 -13.08 -5.78 -4.45
C ALA A 144 -12.98 -5.81 -5.98
N HIS A 145 -13.98 -5.27 -6.67
CA HIS A 145 -13.97 -5.17 -8.13
C HIS A 145 -12.84 -4.25 -8.63
N THR A 146 -12.71 -3.06 -8.06
CA THR A 146 -11.65 -2.10 -8.44
C THR A 146 -10.26 -2.71 -8.25
N PHE A 147 -10.06 -3.42 -7.14
CA PHE A 147 -8.85 -4.17 -6.85
C PHE A 147 -8.61 -5.31 -7.84
N GLY A 148 -9.64 -6.08 -8.17
CA GLY A 148 -9.57 -7.16 -9.15
C GLY A 148 -9.16 -6.66 -10.53
N VAL A 149 -9.73 -5.54 -11.00
CA VAL A 149 -9.35 -4.89 -12.27
C VAL A 149 -7.91 -4.40 -12.22
N TYR A 150 -7.50 -3.80 -11.10
CA TYR A 150 -6.11 -3.35 -10.93
C TYR A 150 -5.11 -4.50 -11.00
N VAL A 151 -5.35 -5.60 -10.29
CA VAL A 151 -4.46 -6.77 -10.26
C VAL A 151 -4.38 -7.42 -11.64
N GLN A 152 -5.47 -7.47 -12.40
CA GLN A 152 -5.47 -7.94 -13.78
C GLN A 152 -4.61 -7.05 -14.69
N ASN A 153 -4.79 -5.73 -14.63
CA ASN A 153 -3.95 -4.79 -15.39
C ASN A 153 -2.46 -4.90 -15.02
N LEU A 154 -2.17 -5.16 -13.74
CA LEU A 154 -0.80 -5.35 -13.27
C LEU A 154 -0.20 -6.69 -13.74
N ARG A 155 -1.03 -7.73 -13.87
CA ARG A 155 -0.63 -9.04 -14.43
C ARG A 155 -0.33 -8.93 -15.92
N ASP A 156 -1.18 -8.22 -16.64
CA ASP A 156 -1.16 -8.14 -18.10
C ASP A 156 -0.18 -7.06 -18.63
N LEU A 157 0.48 -6.33 -17.73
CA LEU A 157 1.50 -5.36 -18.11
C LEU A 157 2.71 -6.06 -18.75
N PRO A 158 3.11 -5.66 -19.98
CA PRO A 158 4.27 -6.21 -20.63
C PRO A 158 5.57 -6.05 -19.82
N PRO A 159 6.49 -7.03 -19.88
CA PRO A 159 7.83 -6.87 -19.30
C PRO A 159 8.55 -5.68 -19.94
N GLY A 160 9.19 -4.84 -19.11
CA GLY A 160 9.96 -3.69 -19.59
C GLY A 160 9.11 -2.48 -20.03
N SER A 161 7.83 -2.42 -19.68
CA SER A 161 7.00 -1.24 -19.94
C SER A 161 7.66 0.05 -19.39
N PRO A 162 7.52 1.19 -20.09
CA PRO A 162 8.03 2.48 -19.62
C PRO A 162 7.58 2.80 -18.19
N LEU A 163 8.45 3.46 -17.41
CA LEU A 163 8.15 3.86 -16.03
C LEU A 163 6.84 4.68 -15.91
N ALA A 164 6.52 5.48 -16.93
CA ALA A 164 5.27 6.25 -16.98
C ALA A 164 4.01 5.35 -17.02
N ASP A 165 4.08 4.20 -17.69
CA ASP A 165 2.98 3.22 -17.75
C ASP A 165 2.87 2.44 -16.44
N GLN A 166 4.01 2.10 -15.84
CA GLN A 166 4.06 1.48 -14.51
C GLN A 166 3.43 2.38 -13.45
N ILE A 167 3.79 3.68 -13.46
CA ILE A 167 3.21 4.70 -12.58
C ILE A 167 1.71 4.87 -12.84
N SER A 168 1.31 4.85 -14.11
CA SER A 168 -0.09 4.99 -14.51
C SER A 168 -0.98 3.94 -13.87
N LEU A 169 -0.48 2.72 -13.73
CA LEU A 169 -1.20 1.64 -13.07
C LEU A 169 -1.44 1.93 -11.60
N LEU A 170 -0.53 2.58 -10.88
CA LEU A 170 -0.65 2.83 -9.43
C LEU A 170 -1.86 3.71 -9.05
N PHE A 171 -2.42 4.45 -10.01
CA PHE A 171 -3.43 5.47 -9.75
C PHE A 171 -4.73 4.97 -9.11
N PRO A 172 -5.38 3.88 -9.56
CA PRO A 172 -6.64 3.39 -8.99
C PRO A 172 -6.52 2.92 -7.53
N VAL A 173 -5.38 2.35 -7.15
CA VAL A 173 -5.15 1.92 -5.76
C VAL A 173 -4.80 3.12 -4.87
N ARG A 174 -4.09 4.11 -5.42
CA ARG A 174 -3.73 5.33 -4.70
C ARG A 174 -4.92 6.20 -4.35
N THR A 175 -5.90 6.33 -5.26
CA THR A 175 -7.14 7.06 -4.99
C THR A 175 -8.03 6.37 -3.96
N PHE A 176 -7.72 5.11 -3.63
CA PHE A 176 -8.39 4.40 -2.54
C PHE A 176 -7.94 4.90 -1.16
N LEU A 177 -6.69 5.34 -1.00
CA LEU A 177 -6.11 5.73 0.31
C LEU A 177 -6.88 6.88 1.01
N PRO A 178 -7.32 7.95 0.31
CA PRO A 178 -8.22 8.97 0.87
C PRO A 178 -9.64 8.44 1.21
N MET A 179 -10.04 7.32 0.61
CA MET A 179 -11.38 6.70 0.74
C MET A 179 -11.42 5.63 1.85
N VAL A 180 -10.27 5.13 2.32
CA VAL A 180 -10.17 4.04 3.31
C VAL A 180 -10.80 4.41 4.67
N PRO A 181 -10.63 5.61 5.23
CA PRO A 181 -11.30 5.90 6.50
C PRO A 181 -12.81 6.12 6.27
N SER A 182 -13.21 6.95 5.29
CA SER A 182 -14.60 7.37 5.11
C SER A 182 -15.60 6.25 4.82
N ARG A 183 -15.22 5.28 3.97
CA ARG A 183 -16.12 4.17 3.59
C ARG A 183 -16.23 3.07 4.65
N PHE A 184 -15.31 3.07 5.60
CA PHE A 184 -15.21 2.06 6.66
C PHE A 184 -15.45 2.66 8.06
N LEU A 185 -15.53 3.99 8.19
CA LEU A 185 -15.79 4.72 9.44
C LEU A 185 -17.15 4.38 10.07
N GLY A 186 -18.10 3.87 9.27
CA GLY A 186 -19.39 3.36 9.74
C GLY A 186 -19.45 1.84 9.99
N MET A 187 -18.43 1.10 9.53
CA MET A 187 -18.30 -0.32 9.82
C MET A 187 -17.63 -0.44 11.19
N GLY A 188 -18.24 -1.18 12.12
CA GLY A 188 -17.61 -1.43 13.42
C GLY A 188 -16.19 -1.97 13.20
N THR A 189 -15.27 -1.69 14.11
CA THR A 189 -13.87 -2.17 14.09
C THR A 189 -13.69 -3.70 14.00
N ARG A 190 -14.79 -4.45 13.90
CA ARG A 190 -14.92 -5.90 13.83
C ARG A 190 -15.78 -6.39 12.66
N ASP A 191 -16.08 -5.55 11.68
CA ASP A 191 -16.68 -6.03 10.43
C ASP A 191 -15.67 -6.93 9.70
N ILE A 192 -16.03 -8.21 9.57
CA ILE A 192 -15.15 -9.26 9.04
C ILE A 192 -14.77 -8.95 7.58
N TRP A 193 -15.74 -8.54 6.76
CA TRP A 193 -15.53 -8.30 5.34
C TRP A 193 -14.74 -7.03 5.08
N ALA A 194 -14.95 -6.00 5.91
CA ALA A 194 -14.12 -4.81 5.92
C ALA A 194 -12.64 -5.14 6.21
N LEU A 195 -12.40 -5.95 7.24
CA LEU A 195 -11.06 -6.41 7.62
C LEU A 195 -10.40 -7.22 6.50
N VAL A 196 -11.13 -8.16 5.88
CA VAL A 196 -10.63 -8.94 4.74
C VAL A 196 -10.29 -8.03 3.56
N ILE A 197 -11.18 -7.12 3.15
CA ILE A 197 -10.92 -6.17 2.06
C ILE A 197 -9.67 -5.33 2.33
N MET A 198 -9.49 -4.88 3.58
CA MET A 198 -8.30 -4.15 3.99
C MET A 198 -7.03 -5.00 3.89
N ALA A 199 -7.08 -6.28 4.28
CA ALA A 199 -5.93 -7.18 4.10
C ALA A 199 -5.57 -7.33 2.62
N TYR A 200 -6.55 -7.55 1.74
CA TYR A 200 -6.32 -7.63 0.30
C TYR A 200 -5.75 -6.33 -0.29
N PHE A 201 -6.22 -5.17 0.15
CA PHE A 201 -5.64 -3.88 -0.23
C PHE A 201 -4.14 -3.80 0.11
N HIS A 202 -3.75 -4.23 1.32
CA HIS A 202 -2.35 -4.25 1.72
C HIS A 202 -1.52 -5.27 0.95
N VAL A 203 -2.07 -6.45 0.65
CA VAL A 203 -1.42 -7.47 -0.19
C VAL A 203 -1.17 -6.94 -1.59
N ILE A 204 -2.15 -6.29 -2.20
CA ILE A 204 -2.02 -5.68 -3.53
C ILE A 204 -0.85 -4.70 -3.52
N LEU A 205 -0.75 -3.85 -2.50
CA LEU A 205 0.33 -2.88 -2.39
C LEU A 205 1.70 -3.54 -2.21
N VAL A 206 1.79 -4.66 -1.47
CA VAL A 206 3.02 -5.46 -1.36
C VAL A 206 3.38 -6.12 -2.69
N ALA A 207 2.40 -6.68 -3.41
CA ALA A 207 2.59 -7.31 -4.71
C ALA A 207 3.01 -6.29 -5.78
N THR A 208 2.42 -5.09 -5.76
CA THR A 208 2.81 -3.97 -6.60
C THR A 208 4.23 -3.50 -6.31
N ALA A 209 4.62 -3.40 -5.04
CA ALA A 209 5.98 -3.07 -4.65
C ALA A 209 7.00 -4.07 -5.20
N ALA A 210 6.65 -5.37 -5.23
CA ALA A 210 7.52 -6.40 -5.80
C ALA A 210 7.70 -6.26 -7.32
N LYS A 211 6.66 -5.84 -8.07
CA LYS A 211 6.79 -5.58 -9.51
C LYS A 211 7.49 -4.26 -9.84
N PHE A 212 7.37 -3.26 -8.96
CA PHE A 212 7.93 -1.92 -9.18
C PHE A 212 8.76 -1.45 -7.98
N PRO A 213 9.89 -2.10 -7.68
CA PRO A 213 10.70 -1.79 -6.50
C PRO A 213 11.23 -0.34 -6.49
N GLU A 214 11.43 0.23 -7.68
CA GLU A 214 11.92 1.61 -7.89
C GLU A 214 10.87 2.69 -7.59
N THR A 215 9.61 2.31 -7.36
CA THR A 215 8.53 3.27 -7.10
C THR A 215 8.31 3.47 -5.61
N ALA A 216 7.72 4.61 -5.24
CA ALA A 216 7.31 4.90 -3.86
C ALA A 216 6.27 3.91 -3.28
N THR A 217 5.77 2.96 -4.09
CA THR A 217 4.89 1.88 -3.62
C THR A 217 5.61 0.86 -2.75
N SER A 218 6.94 0.71 -2.92
CA SER A 218 7.76 -0.15 -2.06
C SER A 218 7.95 0.38 -0.65
N LEU A 219 7.73 1.69 -0.45
CA LEU A 219 7.73 2.30 0.86
C LEU A 219 6.65 1.68 1.73
N PHE A 220 6.99 1.47 3.00
CA PHE A 220 6.12 0.90 4.02
C PHE A 220 5.75 -0.57 3.80
N ALA A 221 6.40 -1.31 2.88
CA ALA A 221 6.06 -2.71 2.61
C ALA A 221 6.11 -3.58 3.88
N VAL A 222 7.12 -3.41 4.74
CA VAL A 222 7.18 -4.04 6.07
C VAL A 222 5.93 -3.69 6.90
N LYS A 223 5.60 -2.40 7.02
CA LYS A 223 4.42 -1.93 7.77
C LYS A 223 3.11 -2.51 7.23
N ARG A 224 3.00 -2.68 5.90
CA ARG A 224 1.83 -3.32 5.27
C ARG A 224 1.69 -4.78 5.71
N THR A 225 2.79 -5.52 5.78
CA THR A 225 2.75 -6.91 6.30
C THR A 225 2.34 -6.98 7.77
N GLU A 226 2.79 -6.03 8.60
CA GLU A 226 2.34 -5.93 10.00
C GLU A 226 0.84 -5.65 10.12
N ILE A 227 0.28 -4.81 9.24
CA ILE A 227 -1.16 -4.54 9.22
C ILE A 227 -1.93 -5.81 8.84
N ILE A 228 -1.48 -6.58 7.85
CA ILE A 228 -2.11 -7.86 7.47
C ILE A 228 -2.12 -8.83 8.66
N LEU A 229 -1.00 -8.96 9.37
CA LEU A 229 -0.91 -9.79 10.58
C LEU A 229 -1.85 -9.32 11.69
N ARG A 230 -1.96 -8.00 11.87
CA ARG A 230 -2.86 -7.42 12.88
C ARG A 230 -4.32 -7.72 12.55
N ILE A 231 -4.69 -7.64 11.28
CA ILE A 231 -6.03 -8.00 10.81
C ILE A 231 -6.32 -9.48 11.07
N ASP A 232 -5.38 -10.37 10.75
CA ASP A 232 -5.51 -11.80 11.00
C ASP A 232 -5.71 -12.11 12.50
N ASN A 233 -4.89 -11.49 13.36
CA ASN A 233 -5.04 -11.60 14.82
C ASN A 233 -6.39 -11.07 15.33
N GLU A 234 -6.90 -9.97 14.76
CA GLU A 234 -8.20 -9.43 15.15
C GLU A 234 -9.34 -10.40 14.79
N LEU A 235 -9.29 -11.04 13.61
CA LEU A 235 -10.27 -12.06 13.23
C LEU A 235 -10.25 -13.27 14.18
N HIS A 236 -9.07 -13.73 14.59
CA HIS A 236 -8.95 -14.79 15.61
C HIS A 236 -9.48 -14.33 16.98
N SER A 237 -9.21 -13.08 17.38
CA SER A 237 -9.76 -12.48 18.61
C SER A 237 -11.29 -12.43 18.58
N ILE A 238 -11.90 -12.10 17.44
CA ILE A 238 -13.36 -12.15 17.25
C ILE A 238 -13.88 -13.59 17.40
N ASN A 239 -13.17 -14.58 16.86
CA ASN A 239 -13.56 -16.00 16.94
C ASN A 239 -13.64 -16.50 18.38
N THR A 240 -12.67 -16.14 19.22
CA THR A 240 -12.68 -16.52 20.64
C THR A 240 -13.78 -15.86 21.48
N LYS A 241 -14.34 -14.73 21.02
CA LYS A 241 -15.31 -13.92 21.77
C LYS A 241 -16.76 -14.10 21.30
N THR A 242 -16.98 -14.76 20.18
CA THR A 242 -18.30 -14.83 19.55
C THR A 242 -19.03 -16.11 19.96
N SER A 243 -20.13 -15.95 20.70
CA SER A 243 -21.07 -17.04 21.05
C SER A 243 -22.28 -17.11 20.10
N ASP A 244 -22.27 -16.32 19.03
CA ASP A 244 -23.40 -16.09 18.12
C ASP A 244 -23.24 -16.87 16.81
N ALA A 245 -24.11 -17.85 16.59
CA ALA A 245 -24.04 -18.79 15.46
C ALA A 245 -24.14 -18.10 14.08
N GLY A 246 -24.80 -16.94 13.99
CA GLY A 246 -24.99 -16.20 12.73
C GLY A 246 -23.72 -15.57 12.17
N LYS A 247 -22.78 -15.15 13.03
CA LYS A 247 -21.46 -14.61 12.63
C LYS A 247 -20.41 -15.69 12.42
N SER A 248 -20.70 -16.93 12.85
CA SER A 248 -19.74 -18.03 12.82
C SER A 248 -19.31 -18.40 11.40
N TRP A 249 -20.25 -18.44 10.44
CA TRP A 249 -19.94 -18.83 9.05
C TRP A 249 -19.22 -17.71 8.27
N GLU A 250 -19.60 -16.45 8.49
CA GLU A 250 -18.91 -15.30 7.89
C GLU A 250 -17.47 -15.22 8.38
N LEU A 251 -17.27 -15.47 9.67
CA LEU A 251 -15.95 -15.45 10.30
C LEU A 251 -15.08 -16.60 9.78
N GLU A 252 -15.63 -17.81 9.68
CA GLU A 252 -14.93 -18.95 9.10
C GLU A 252 -14.50 -18.68 7.64
N LYS A 253 -15.42 -18.13 6.82
CA LYS A 253 -15.09 -17.74 5.44
C LYS A 253 -14.05 -16.63 5.40
N GLY A 254 -14.18 -15.60 6.24
CA GLY A 254 -13.24 -14.49 6.32
C GLY A 254 -11.83 -14.96 6.68
N MET A 255 -11.71 -15.80 7.71
CA MET A 255 -10.44 -16.45 8.08
C MET A 255 -9.88 -17.34 6.95
N ALA A 256 -10.74 -18.10 6.27
CA ALA A 256 -10.30 -18.88 5.11
C ALA A 256 -9.76 -17.99 3.97
N MET A 257 -10.34 -16.81 3.76
CA MET A 257 -9.87 -15.83 2.78
C MET A 257 -8.58 -15.10 3.19
N MET A 258 -8.22 -15.10 4.47
CA MET A 258 -6.95 -14.55 4.96
C MET A 258 -5.73 -15.43 4.67
N ARG A 259 -5.92 -16.70 4.28
CA ARG A 259 -4.81 -17.62 3.94
C ARG A 259 -3.87 -17.06 2.87
N LEU A 260 -4.43 -16.46 1.81
CA LEU A 260 -3.63 -15.87 0.73
C LEU A 260 -2.87 -14.62 1.21
N PRO A 261 -3.50 -13.62 1.86
CA PRO A 261 -2.78 -12.52 2.49
C PRO A 261 -1.63 -12.95 3.41
N MET A 262 -1.85 -13.97 4.24
CA MET A 262 -0.83 -14.49 5.14
C MET A 262 0.33 -15.15 4.39
N LEU A 263 0.07 -15.81 3.27
CA LEU A 263 1.11 -16.38 2.42
C LEU A 263 2.02 -15.28 1.83
N TYR A 264 1.46 -14.13 1.42
CA TYR A 264 2.25 -12.97 0.99
C TYR A 264 3.10 -12.37 2.12
N VAL A 265 2.62 -12.39 3.37
CA VAL A 265 3.42 -11.96 4.52
C VAL A 265 4.62 -12.87 4.74
N VAL A 266 4.41 -14.19 4.71
CA VAL A 266 5.48 -15.18 4.87
C VAL A 266 6.52 -15.05 3.75
N ASP A 267 6.06 -14.98 2.50
CA ASP A 267 6.94 -14.81 1.33
C ASP A 267 7.76 -13.51 1.42
N TYR A 268 7.11 -12.38 1.75
CA TYR A 268 7.81 -11.11 1.90
C TYR A 268 8.87 -11.16 3.01
N ARG A 269 8.53 -11.72 4.18
CA ARG A 269 9.48 -11.86 5.30
C ARG A 269 10.64 -12.78 4.93
N PHE A 270 10.37 -13.88 4.24
CA PHE A 270 11.40 -14.80 3.77
C PHE A 270 12.38 -14.10 2.80
N ARG A 271 11.86 -13.37 1.81
CA ARG A 271 12.68 -12.67 0.80
C ARG A 271 13.49 -11.49 1.36
N TYR A 272 12.93 -10.75 2.32
CA TYR A 272 13.46 -9.42 2.69
C TYR A 272 13.83 -9.23 4.17
N CYS A 273 13.42 -10.12 5.07
CA CYS A 273 13.72 -10.00 6.50
C CYS A 273 14.72 -11.06 7.02
N VAL A 274 14.71 -12.28 6.46
CA VAL A 274 15.57 -13.38 6.93
C VAL A 274 17.05 -13.24 6.50
N LEU A 275 17.37 -12.33 5.58
CA LEU A 275 18.75 -12.05 5.14
C LEU A 275 19.50 -11.03 6.02
N LYS A 276 19.06 -10.81 7.26
CA LYS A 276 19.68 -9.85 8.20
C LYS A 276 20.27 -10.47 9.48
N GLU A 277 20.31 -11.80 9.58
CA GLU A 277 21.02 -12.50 10.66
C GLU A 277 22.35 -13.09 10.18
#